data_AF-A0A931LEQ6-F1
#
_entry.id   AF-A0A931LEQ6-F1
#
_cell.length_a   1.000
_cell.length_b   1.000
_cell.length_c   1.000
_cell.angle_alpha   90.00
_cell.angle_beta   90.00
_cell.angle_gamma   90.00
#
_symmetry.space_group_name_H-M   'P 1'
#
loop_
_entity.id
_entity.type
_entity.pdbx_description
1 polymer ?
#
loop_
_entity_poly.entity_id
_entity_poly.type
_entity_poly.pdbx_seq_one_letter_code
_entity_poly.pdbx_strand_id
1 'polypeptide(L)'
;MGTDTRTGTQGLEGYKVVQTAQWAAGPMGARLLADWGMDVLFVEPPGKGDVTTGEREGASRTQQVMKGRAIATAVDHAHQHVNRNKRSLTLDLSKPAGLRVLHRLLDTADVYIHNFRQREVEKFGLAYDALAARNPRLVCASLTGYGRRGPDRDLPAFEGSAFFARSGALHLMQAPGQPPILHPLGMGDYLTGMTLAYGILAALLMREKTGAGQEVDASLYQTGVFAVSSDVNG
;
A
#
# COMPACT_ATOMS: atom_id res chain seq x y z
N MET A 1 5.03 11.99 19.71
CA MET A 1 3.95 12.27 20.69
C MET A 1 3.29 10.96 21.03
N GLY A 2 3.50 10.47 22.25
CA GLY A 2 2.87 9.24 22.72
C GLY A 2 1.39 9.49 22.99
N THR A 3 0.53 8.65 22.45
CA THR A 3 -0.86 8.56 22.88
C THR A 3 -0.90 7.54 24.01
N ASP A 4 -0.91 8.06 25.23
CA ASP A 4 -1.30 7.32 26.44
C ASP A 4 -2.79 6.96 26.32
N THR A 5 -3.08 5.80 25.71
CA THR A 5 -4.39 5.16 25.81
C THR A 5 -4.42 4.41 27.14
N ARG A 6 -5.22 4.90 28.09
CA ARG A 6 -5.33 4.45 29.50
C ARG A 6 -5.82 3.01 29.72
N THR A 7 -5.81 2.16 28.69
CA THR A 7 -6.07 0.72 28.76
C THR A 7 -5.16 0.04 27.73
N GLY A 8 -4.08 -0.58 28.20
CA GLY A 8 -2.96 -1.06 27.37
C GLY A 8 -3.23 -2.35 26.59
N THR A 9 -3.98 -2.25 25.48
CA THR A 9 -3.98 -3.26 24.41
C THR A 9 -4.09 -2.53 23.06
N GLN A 10 -3.19 -2.83 22.13
CA GLN A 10 -3.27 -2.36 20.75
C GLN A 10 -4.50 -3.03 20.12
N GLY A 11 -5.63 -2.33 19.99
CA GLY A 11 -6.97 -2.94 19.88
C GLY A 11 -7.30 -3.89 18.71
N LEU A 12 -6.33 -4.29 17.87
CA LEU A 12 -6.49 -5.22 16.75
C LEU A 12 -5.52 -6.42 16.82
N GLU A 13 -5.07 -6.82 18.01
CA GLU A 13 -4.28 -8.06 18.16
C GLU A 13 -5.05 -9.29 17.66
N GLY A 14 -4.31 -10.30 17.17
CA GLY A 14 -4.88 -11.57 16.70
C GLY A 14 -5.23 -11.61 15.21
N TYR A 15 -5.30 -10.46 14.53
CA TYR A 15 -5.46 -10.40 13.07
C TYR A 15 -4.13 -10.61 12.36
N LYS A 16 -4.13 -11.43 11.30
CA LYS A 16 -2.98 -11.73 10.46
C LYS A 16 -3.07 -11.02 9.12
N VAL A 17 -2.05 -10.25 8.78
CA VAL A 17 -1.95 -9.52 7.52
C VAL A 17 -0.78 -10.07 6.72
N VAL A 18 -1.02 -10.44 5.46
CA VAL A 18 0.03 -10.74 4.50
C VAL A 18 0.12 -9.57 3.53
N GLN A 19 1.30 -8.95 3.43
CA GLN A 19 1.57 -7.87 2.50
C GLN A 19 2.56 -8.34 1.44
N THR A 20 2.22 -8.21 0.17
CA THR A 20 3.17 -8.26 -0.95
C THR A 20 3.34 -6.91 -1.63
N ALA A 21 2.55 -5.91 -1.21
CA ALA A 21 2.67 -4.56 -1.72
C ALA A 21 4.06 -3.98 -1.43
N GLN A 22 4.61 -3.34 -2.45
CA GLN A 22 5.93 -2.70 -2.44
C GLN A 22 5.80 -1.17 -2.50
N TRP A 23 6.92 -0.46 -2.36
CA TRP A 23 7.00 1.01 -2.38
C TRP A 23 6.40 1.69 -1.12
N ALA A 24 5.57 2.72 -1.28
CA ALA A 24 5.11 3.56 -0.17
C ALA A 24 3.64 3.35 0.18
N ALA A 25 2.72 3.45 -0.79
CA ALA A 25 1.29 3.53 -0.50
C ALA A 25 0.70 2.28 0.17
N GLY A 26 0.88 1.11 -0.44
CA GLY A 26 0.43 -0.16 0.13
C GLY A 26 1.12 -0.50 1.45
N PRO A 27 2.46 -0.38 1.53
CA PRO A 27 3.21 -0.53 2.77
C PRO A 27 2.76 0.42 3.88
N MET A 28 2.42 1.68 3.58
CA MET A 28 1.88 2.61 4.58
C MET A 28 0.57 2.09 5.18
N GLY A 29 -0.38 1.64 4.35
CA GLY A 29 -1.63 1.06 4.83
C GLY A 29 -1.40 -0.13 5.76
N ALA A 30 -0.52 -1.05 5.36
CA ALA A 30 -0.15 -2.20 6.18
C ALA A 30 0.59 -1.82 7.48
N ARG A 31 1.43 -0.77 7.45
CA ARG A 31 2.13 -0.29 8.66
C ARG A 31 1.16 0.32 9.67
N LEU A 32 0.12 1.02 9.22
CA LEU A 32 -0.92 1.52 10.13
C LEU A 32 -1.62 0.36 10.85
N LEU A 33 -1.94 -0.73 10.13
CA LEU A 33 -2.49 -1.94 10.73
C LEU A 33 -1.54 -2.57 11.76
N ALA A 34 -0.23 -2.60 11.46
CA ALA A 34 0.79 -3.10 12.39
C ALA A 34 0.86 -2.26 13.68
N ASP A 35 0.81 -0.93 13.57
CA ASP A 35 0.82 -0.07 14.77
C ASP A 35 -0.43 -0.24 15.63
N TRP A 36 -1.55 -0.61 15.02
CA TRP A 36 -2.80 -0.93 15.73
C TRP A 36 -2.82 -2.35 16.31
N GLY A 37 -1.73 -3.11 16.18
CA GLY A 37 -1.53 -4.40 16.86
C GLY A 37 -1.67 -5.63 15.97
N MET A 38 -1.96 -5.47 14.67
CA MET A 38 -2.07 -6.63 13.77
C MET A 38 -0.70 -7.27 13.49
N ASP A 39 -0.66 -8.59 13.34
CA ASP A 39 0.53 -9.33 12.93
C ASP A 39 0.72 -9.20 11.41
N VAL A 40 1.60 -8.27 11.00
CA VAL A 40 1.86 -7.99 9.59
C VAL A 40 3.14 -8.70 9.13
N LEU A 41 2.96 -9.64 8.20
CA LEU A 41 4.04 -10.30 7.48
C LEU A 41 4.22 -9.64 6.10
N PHE A 42 5.34 -8.96 5.92
CA PHE A 42 5.78 -8.46 4.63
C PHE A 42 6.52 -9.54 3.85
N VAL A 43 5.97 -9.93 2.70
CA VAL A 43 6.56 -10.86 1.75
C VAL A 43 7.27 -10.07 0.67
N GLU A 44 8.59 -10.16 0.63
CA GLU A 44 9.44 -9.39 -0.29
C GLU A 44 10.28 -10.29 -1.21
N PRO A 45 10.73 -9.80 -2.39
CA PRO A 45 11.62 -10.56 -3.26
C PRO A 45 12.98 -10.85 -2.59
N PRO A 46 13.60 -12.02 -2.84
CA PRO A 46 14.90 -12.34 -2.27
C PRO A 46 16.02 -11.43 -2.81
N GLY A 47 17.08 -11.29 -2.02
CA GLY A 47 18.28 -10.52 -2.37
C GLY A 47 18.15 -9.04 -2.03
N LYS A 48 17.48 -8.27 -2.89
CA LYS A 48 17.39 -6.80 -2.73
C LYS A 48 16.30 -6.34 -1.76
N GLY A 49 15.34 -7.21 -1.39
CA GLY A 49 14.16 -6.85 -0.60
C GLY A 49 13.14 -6.03 -1.40
N ASP A 50 12.29 -5.27 -0.71
CA ASP A 50 11.52 -4.18 -1.31
C ASP A 50 12.38 -3.22 -2.16
N VAL A 51 11.76 -2.54 -3.12
CA VAL A 51 12.42 -1.52 -3.93
C VAL A 51 12.90 -0.34 -3.07
N THR A 52 12.32 -0.17 -1.86
CA THR A 52 12.79 0.77 -0.84
C THR A 52 14.05 0.29 -0.11
N THR A 53 14.33 -1.02 -0.04
CA THR A 53 15.46 -1.59 0.72
C THR A 53 16.80 -1.54 -0.03
N GLY A 54 16.77 -1.23 -1.34
CA GLY A 54 17.96 -0.99 -2.19
C GLY A 54 18.72 0.31 -1.89
N GLU A 55 18.31 1.06 -0.87
CA GLU A 55 18.96 2.29 -0.41
C GLU A 55 20.26 2.03 0.42
N ARG A 56 20.63 0.76 0.63
CA ARG A 56 21.79 0.34 1.44
C ARG A 56 23.17 0.54 0.79
N GLU A 57 23.27 0.75 -0.53
CA GLU A 57 24.56 0.86 -1.25
C GLU A 57 24.88 2.28 -1.78
N GLY A 58 24.33 3.31 -1.15
CA GLY A 58 24.68 4.70 -1.44
C GLY A 58 23.72 5.37 -2.43
N ALA A 59 23.33 6.59 -2.08
CA ALA A 59 22.29 7.36 -2.77
C ALA A 59 20.97 6.60 -2.86
N SER A 60 20.14 6.71 -1.81
CA SER A 60 18.74 6.33 -1.95
C SER A 60 18.16 6.94 -3.22
N ARG A 61 17.28 6.23 -3.94
CA ARG A 61 16.58 6.84 -5.09
C ARG A 61 15.88 8.13 -4.64
N THR A 62 15.45 8.17 -3.37
CA THR A 62 15.05 9.36 -2.63
C THR A 62 16.13 10.46 -2.58
N GLN A 63 17.39 10.17 -2.23
CA GLN A 63 18.52 11.11 -2.34
C GLN A 63 18.77 11.62 -3.76
N GLN A 64 18.59 10.77 -4.79
CA GLN A 64 18.72 11.15 -6.20
C GLN A 64 17.56 12.06 -6.67
N VAL A 65 16.32 11.75 -6.28
CA VAL A 65 15.12 12.54 -6.62
C VAL A 65 15.08 13.86 -5.83
N MET A 66 15.54 13.86 -4.58
CA MET A 66 15.59 15.04 -3.72
C MET A 66 16.75 16.00 -4.07
N LYS A 67 17.56 15.72 -5.11
CA LYS A 67 18.66 16.58 -5.60
C LYS A 67 19.53 17.16 -4.47
N GLY A 68 19.92 16.33 -3.50
CA GLY A 68 20.78 16.76 -2.38
C GLY A 68 20.06 17.35 -1.16
N ARG A 69 18.73 17.32 -1.09
CA ARG A 69 17.97 17.71 0.13
C ARG A 69 17.81 16.59 1.16
N ALA A 70 18.21 15.37 0.83
CA ALA A 70 18.10 14.25 1.74
C ALA A 70 19.29 14.25 2.71
N ILE A 71 19.00 14.06 4.00
CA ILE A 71 20.01 13.98 5.05
C ILE A 71 20.74 12.64 4.87
N ALA A 72 22.08 12.69 4.81
CA ALA A 72 22.90 11.48 4.77
C ALA A 72 22.80 10.75 6.12
N THR A 73 22.34 9.51 6.11
CA THR A 73 22.14 8.69 7.31
C THR A 73 22.40 7.22 6.96
N ALA A 74 22.87 6.45 7.94
CA ALA A 74 22.98 5.00 7.83
C ALA A 74 21.61 4.30 7.97
N VAL A 75 20.57 5.04 8.36
CA VAL A 75 19.21 4.53 8.51
C VAL A 75 18.43 4.76 7.23
N ASP A 76 17.85 3.69 6.70
CA ASP A 76 16.89 3.76 5.61
C ASP A 76 15.54 4.28 6.14
N HIS A 77 15.41 5.61 6.25
CA HIS A 77 14.20 6.25 6.76
C HIS A 77 12.99 6.00 5.87
N ALA A 78 13.17 5.89 4.55
CA ALA A 78 12.07 5.65 3.63
C ALA A 78 11.43 4.28 3.89
N HIS A 79 12.26 3.23 3.98
CA HIS A 79 11.79 1.89 4.32
C HIS A 79 11.22 1.84 5.74
N GLN A 80 11.94 2.35 6.74
CA GLN A 80 11.50 2.30 8.14
C GLN A 80 10.18 3.05 8.36
N HIS A 81 9.94 4.14 7.65
CA HIS A 81 8.71 4.92 7.78
C HIS A 81 7.47 4.11 7.39
N VAL A 82 7.58 3.28 6.35
CA VAL A 82 6.46 2.50 5.81
C VAL A 82 6.48 1.03 6.22
N ASN A 83 7.54 0.52 6.86
CA ASN A 83 7.68 -0.90 7.20
C ASN A 83 8.01 -1.22 8.67
N ARG A 84 8.10 -0.23 9.57
CA ARG A 84 8.23 -0.52 11.00
C ARG A 84 7.08 -1.39 11.54
N ASN A 85 7.36 -2.13 12.61
CA ASN A 85 6.43 -3.06 13.30
C ASN A 85 6.00 -4.29 12.48
N LYS A 86 6.59 -4.54 11.31
CA LYS A 86 6.32 -5.72 10.47
C LYS A 86 7.39 -6.79 10.63
N ARG A 87 7.00 -8.05 10.44
CA ARG A 87 7.92 -9.16 10.16
C ARG A 87 8.18 -9.23 8.67
N SER A 88 9.33 -9.72 8.24
CA SER A 88 9.65 -9.93 6.82
C SER A 88 9.94 -11.40 6.51
N LEU A 89 9.53 -11.84 5.33
CA LEU A 89 9.86 -13.13 4.72
C LEU A 89 10.19 -12.91 3.24
N THR A 90 11.32 -13.46 2.77
CA THR A 90 11.64 -13.41 1.34
C THR A 90 11.02 -14.57 0.59
N LEU A 91 10.31 -14.31 -0.52
CA LEU A 91 9.76 -15.33 -1.42
C LEU A 91 9.93 -14.93 -2.90
N ASP A 92 10.46 -15.84 -3.70
CA ASP A 92 10.49 -15.68 -5.16
C ASP A 92 9.15 -16.11 -5.79
N LEU A 93 8.25 -15.15 -5.98
CA LEU A 93 6.94 -15.37 -6.60
C LEU A 93 7.02 -15.69 -8.10
N SER A 94 8.19 -15.60 -8.73
CA SER A 94 8.38 -16.10 -10.10
C SER A 94 8.42 -17.63 -10.17
N LYS A 95 8.66 -18.30 -9.02
CA LYS A 95 8.73 -19.75 -8.93
C LYS A 95 7.41 -20.32 -8.42
N PRO A 96 6.95 -21.47 -8.96
CA PRO A 96 5.77 -22.16 -8.44
C PRO A 96 5.87 -22.49 -6.94
N ALA A 97 7.08 -22.76 -6.43
CA ALA A 97 7.28 -23.01 -5.01
C ALA A 97 7.01 -21.77 -4.14
N GLY A 98 7.46 -20.58 -4.57
CA GLY A 98 7.20 -19.33 -3.86
C GLY A 98 5.71 -18.99 -3.84
N LEU A 99 5.02 -19.17 -4.98
CA LEU A 99 3.56 -19.01 -5.06
C LEU A 99 2.82 -19.98 -4.14
N ARG A 100 3.22 -21.27 -4.07
CA ARG A 100 2.61 -22.23 -3.15
C ARG A 100 2.75 -21.81 -1.69
N VAL A 101 3.90 -21.25 -1.29
CA VAL A 101 4.09 -20.73 0.07
C VAL A 101 3.19 -19.52 0.31
N LEU A 102 3.12 -18.57 -0.63
CA LEU A 102 2.21 -17.42 -0.52
C LEU A 102 0.76 -17.88 -0.35
N HIS A 103 0.26 -18.76 -1.21
CA HIS A 103 -1.11 -19.29 -1.11
C HIS A 103 -1.38 -19.94 0.25
N ARG A 104 -0.43 -20.70 0.80
CA ARG A 104 -0.56 -21.30 2.14
C ARG A 104 -0.60 -20.26 3.26
N LEU A 105 0.12 -19.14 3.12
CA LEU A 105 0.01 -18.02 4.08
C LEU A 105 -1.38 -17.40 4.00
N LEU A 106 -1.90 -17.18 2.79
CA LEU A 106 -3.22 -16.60 2.54
C LEU A 106 -4.38 -17.47 3.02
N ASP A 107 -4.22 -18.80 3.04
CA ASP A 107 -5.23 -19.73 3.58
C ASP A 107 -5.58 -19.47 5.06
N THR A 108 -4.71 -18.77 5.80
CA THR A 108 -4.91 -18.46 7.24
C THR A 108 -4.83 -16.98 7.57
N ALA A 109 -4.73 -16.11 6.56
CA ALA A 109 -4.67 -14.67 6.74
C ALA A 109 -6.08 -14.07 6.91
N ASP A 110 -6.16 -12.97 7.67
CA ASP A 110 -7.36 -12.14 7.73
C ASP A 110 -7.40 -11.11 6.61
N VAL A 111 -6.22 -10.58 6.26
CA VAL A 111 -6.06 -9.54 5.25
C VAL A 111 -4.90 -9.88 4.33
N TYR A 112 -5.11 -9.70 3.02
CA TYR A 112 -4.05 -9.69 2.01
C TYR A 112 -3.92 -8.30 1.39
N ILE A 113 -2.71 -7.76 1.28
CA ILE A 113 -2.44 -6.45 0.69
C ILE A 113 -1.47 -6.58 -0.48
N HIS A 114 -1.85 -6.12 -1.66
CA HIS A 114 -0.99 -6.09 -2.85
C HIS A 114 -1.17 -4.82 -3.69
N ASN A 115 -0.18 -4.52 -4.53
CA ASN A 115 -0.23 -3.47 -5.55
C ASN A 115 0.13 -3.99 -6.95
N PHE A 116 -0.02 -5.30 -7.17
CA PHE A 116 0.06 -5.93 -8.48
C PHE A 116 -0.99 -5.39 -9.45
N ARG A 117 -0.64 -5.32 -10.74
CA ARG A 117 -1.61 -5.02 -11.80
C ARG A 117 -2.34 -6.30 -12.18
N GLN A 118 -3.41 -6.15 -12.95
CA GLN A 118 -4.30 -7.25 -13.33
C GLN A 118 -3.54 -8.44 -13.94
N ARG A 119 -2.56 -8.16 -14.81
CA ARG A 119 -1.71 -9.20 -15.41
C ARG A 119 -0.96 -10.04 -14.37
N GLU A 120 -0.37 -9.41 -13.36
CA GLU A 120 0.33 -10.15 -12.29
C GLU A 120 -0.64 -10.88 -11.37
N VAL A 121 -1.79 -10.28 -11.08
CA VAL A 121 -2.87 -10.91 -10.29
C VAL A 121 -3.32 -12.22 -10.96
N GLU A 122 -3.58 -12.19 -12.27
CA GLU A 122 -3.95 -13.38 -13.06
C GLU A 122 -2.81 -14.40 -13.10
N LYS A 123 -1.59 -13.95 -13.42
CA LYS A 123 -0.40 -14.80 -13.51
C LYS A 123 -0.11 -15.55 -12.20
N PHE A 124 -0.33 -14.91 -11.07
CA PHE A 124 -0.04 -15.47 -9.74
C PHE A 124 -1.25 -16.18 -9.11
N GLY A 125 -2.41 -16.15 -9.76
CA GLY A 125 -3.64 -16.74 -9.25
C GLY A 125 -4.18 -16.02 -8.00
N LEU A 126 -4.00 -14.69 -7.93
CA LEU A 126 -4.34 -13.86 -6.78
C LEU A 126 -5.67 -13.10 -6.95
N ALA A 127 -6.46 -13.47 -7.96
CA ALA A 127 -7.79 -12.89 -8.14
C ALA A 127 -8.67 -13.20 -6.93
N TYR A 128 -9.48 -12.22 -6.48
CA TYR A 128 -10.27 -12.34 -5.26
C TYR A 128 -11.15 -13.60 -5.26
N ASP A 129 -11.86 -13.90 -6.34
CA ASP A 129 -12.73 -15.09 -6.42
C ASP A 129 -11.94 -16.40 -6.16
N ALA A 130 -10.72 -16.49 -6.68
CA ALA A 130 -9.86 -17.66 -6.47
C ALA A 130 -9.35 -17.74 -5.02
N LEU A 131 -9.02 -16.59 -4.41
CA LEU A 131 -8.60 -16.54 -3.01
C LEU A 131 -9.77 -16.80 -2.05
N ALA A 132 -10.95 -16.25 -2.32
CA ALA A 132 -12.17 -16.41 -1.53
C ALA A 132 -12.67 -17.86 -1.55
N ALA A 133 -12.49 -18.58 -2.66
CA ALA A 133 -12.78 -20.01 -2.73
C ALA A 133 -11.91 -20.85 -1.75
N ARG A 134 -10.71 -20.37 -1.42
CA ARG A 134 -9.78 -21.03 -0.48
C ARG A 134 -9.98 -20.56 0.95
N ASN A 135 -10.14 -19.25 1.13
CA ASN A 135 -10.35 -18.58 2.40
C ASN A 135 -11.52 -17.59 2.27
N PRO A 136 -12.77 -18.03 2.54
CA PRO A 136 -13.96 -17.20 2.42
C PRO A 136 -14.00 -16.00 3.36
N ARG A 137 -13.12 -15.96 4.37
CA ARG A 137 -13.00 -14.88 5.37
C ARG A 137 -11.94 -13.85 5.02
N LEU A 138 -11.20 -14.04 3.93
CA LEU A 138 -10.10 -13.16 3.54
C LEU A 138 -10.61 -11.79 3.06
N VAL A 139 -10.09 -10.72 3.65
CA VAL A 139 -10.18 -9.38 3.06
C VAL A 139 -9.02 -9.20 2.10
N CYS A 140 -9.30 -9.07 0.81
CA CYS A 140 -8.27 -8.89 -0.22
C CYS A 140 -8.22 -7.41 -0.64
N ALA A 141 -7.14 -6.73 -0.33
CA ALA A 141 -6.97 -5.31 -0.54
C ALA A 141 -5.95 -5.02 -1.64
N SER A 142 -6.37 -4.32 -2.68
CA SER A 142 -5.53 -3.83 -3.78
C SER A 142 -5.33 -2.32 -3.69
N LEU A 143 -4.10 -1.87 -3.88
CA LEU A 143 -3.78 -0.46 -4.05
C LEU A 143 -3.10 -0.24 -5.39
N THR A 144 -3.76 0.48 -6.30
CA THR A 144 -3.28 0.70 -7.67
C THR A 144 -3.17 2.18 -8.02
N GLY A 145 -2.65 2.49 -9.21
CA GLY A 145 -2.59 3.88 -9.68
C GLY A 145 -3.95 4.47 -10.01
N TYR A 146 -4.73 3.76 -10.82
CA TYR A 146 -5.97 4.27 -11.42
C TYR A 146 -7.23 3.48 -11.04
N GLY A 147 -7.10 2.50 -10.14
CA GLY A 147 -8.18 1.60 -9.74
C GLY A 147 -8.28 0.39 -10.67
N ARG A 148 -9.21 -0.52 -10.38
CA ARG A 148 -9.36 -1.79 -11.12
C ARG A 148 -10.29 -1.72 -12.33
N ARG A 149 -10.92 -0.58 -12.59
CA ARG A 149 -11.89 -0.39 -13.67
C ARG A 149 -11.51 0.82 -14.53
N GLY A 150 -12.05 0.85 -15.74
CA GLY A 150 -11.83 1.93 -16.69
C GLY A 150 -10.59 1.73 -17.58
N PRO A 151 -10.37 2.65 -18.53
CA PRO A 151 -9.34 2.51 -19.57
C PRO A 151 -7.91 2.58 -19.03
N ASP A 152 -7.70 3.27 -17.91
CA ASP A 152 -6.37 3.53 -17.35
C ASP A 152 -5.92 2.43 -16.34
N ARG A 153 -6.76 1.43 -16.05
CA ARG A 153 -6.53 0.45 -14.96
C ARG A 153 -5.21 -0.32 -15.07
N ASP A 154 -4.71 -0.52 -16.29
CA ASP A 154 -3.51 -1.31 -16.57
C ASP A 154 -2.25 -0.43 -16.76
N LEU A 155 -2.41 0.90 -16.71
CA LEU A 155 -1.29 1.83 -16.88
C LEU A 155 -0.34 1.82 -15.68
N PRO A 156 0.98 1.99 -15.92
CA PRO A 156 1.91 2.30 -14.84
C PRO A 156 1.54 3.64 -14.20
N ALA A 157 1.64 3.70 -12.88
CA ALA A 157 1.44 4.94 -12.17
C ALA A 157 2.31 5.03 -10.92
N PHE A 158 2.68 6.26 -10.62
CA PHE A 158 3.26 6.69 -9.37
C PHE A 158 2.41 7.85 -8.83
N GLU A 159 2.66 8.24 -7.58
CA GLU A 159 2.05 9.39 -6.93
C GLU A 159 1.99 10.62 -7.86
N GLY A 160 3.12 11.01 -8.46
CA GLY A 160 3.17 12.18 -9.34
C GLY A 160 2.23 12.11 -10.55
N SER A 161 2.10 10.94 -11.19
CA SER A 161 1.25 10.78 -12.38
C SER A 161 -0.22 10.62 -12.03
N ALA A 162 -0.54 9.76 -11.05
CA ALA A 162 -1.91 9.40 -10.74
C ALA A 162 -2.55 10.32 -9.70
N PHE A 163 -1.89 10.52 -8.56
CA PHE A 163 -2.42 11.33 -7.46
C PHE A 163 -2.35 12.82 -7.79
N PHE A 164 -1.23 13.32 -8.33
CA PHE A 164 -1.04 14.76 -8.55
C PHE A 164 -1.50 15.23 -9.94
N ALA A 165 -0.97 14.63 -11.01
CA ALA A 165 -1.24 15.13 -12.36
C ALA A 165 -2.67 14.77 -12.83
N ARG A 166 -3.06 13.48 -12.77
CA ARG A 166 -4.34 13.02 -13.32
C ARG A 166 -5.56 13.55 -12.54
N SER A 167 -5.45 13.74 -11.23
CA SER A 167 -6.54 14.26 -10.39
C SER A 167 -6.78 15.76 -10.54
N GLY A 168 -5.82 16.50 -11.11
CA GLY A 168 -5.83 17.97 -11.13
C GLY A 168 -5.20 18.63 -9.90
N ALA A 169 -4.81 17.88 -8.86
CA ALA A 169 -4.20 18.44 -7.65
C ALA A 169 -2.95 19.29 -7.96
N LEU A 170 -2.14 18.87 -8.92
CA LEU A 170 -0.95 19.63 -9.30
C LEU A 170 -1.30 20.98 -9.93
N HIS A 171 -2.41 21.07 -10.66
CA HIS A 171 -2.89 22.32 -11.25
C HIS A 171 -3.37 23.30 -10.18
N LEU A 172 -4.08 22.79 -9.16
CA LEU A 172 -4.59 23.61 -8.05
C LEU A 172 -3.47 24.21 -7.17
N MET A 173 -2.33 23.54 -7.07
CA MET A 173 -1.18 24.03 -6.31
C MET A 173 -0.29 25.02 -7.08
N GLN A 174 -0.60 25.31 -8.35
CA GLN A 174 0.19 26.23 -9.18
C GLN A 174 -0.24 27.67 -8.97
N ALA A 175 0.74 28.57 -8.89
CA ALA A 175 0.47 29.99 -9.07
C ALA A 175 0.13 30.28 -10.55
N PRO A 176 -0.82 31.18 -10.84
CA PRO A 176 -1.18 31.53 -12.22
C PRO A 176 0.05 31.90 -13.07
N GLY A 177 0.17 31.28 -14.25
CA GLY A 177 1.27 31.52 -15.19
C GLY A 177 2.63 30.90 -14.80
N GLN A 178 2.70 30.13 -13.71
CA GLN A 178 3.92 29.42 -13.30
C GLN A 178 3.89 27.95 -13.72
N PRO A 179 5.06 27.32 -13.94
CA PRO A 179 5.13 25.89 -14.23
C PRO A 179 4.65 25.05 -13.02
N PRO A 180 4.27 23.78 -13.27
CA PRO A 180 3.96 22.84 -12.19
C PRO A 180 5.05 22.75 -11.12
N ILE A 181 4.64 22.77 -9.86
CA ILE A 181 5.56 22.60 -8.73
C ILE A 181 6.06 21.15 -8.65
N LEU A 182 7.20 20.95 -7.98
CA LEU A 182 7.54 19.62 -7.51
C LEU A 182 6.67 19.31 -6.28
N HIS A 183 5.84 18.28 -6.38
CA HIS A 183 4.97 17.87 -5.29
C HIS A 183 5.79 17.28 -4.10
N PRO A 184 5.28 17.39 -2.86
CA PRO A 184 5.86 16.69 -1.72
C PRO A 184 5.80 15.18 -1.94
N LEU A 185 6.95 14.50 -1.84
CA LEU A 185 7.04 13.05 -2.00
C LEU A 185 6.32 12.33 -0.86
N GLY A 186 5.51 11.33 -1.22
CA GLY A 186 4.81 10.44 -0.31
C GLY A 186 3.47 10.97 0.20
N MET A 187 3.12 12.24 -0.04
CA MET A 187 1.86 12.81 0.44
C MET A 187 0.62 12.05 -0.05
N GLY A 188 0.54 11.82 -1.35
CA GLY A 188 -0.53 11.06 -1.99
C GLY A 188 -0.44 9.56 -1.69
N ASP A 189 0.77 9.01 -1.63
CA ASP A 189 0.98 7.60 -1.25
C ASP A 189 0.46 7.33 0.18
N TYR A 190 0.80 8.20 1.14
CA TYR A 190 0.40 8.04 2.54
C TYR A 190 -1.10 8.24 2.74
N LEU A 191 -1.68 9.25 2.07
CA LEU A 191 -3.12 9.47 2.10
C LEU A 191 -3.87 8.26 1.52
N THR A 192 -3.40 7.71 0.41
CA THR A 192 -4.01 6.52 -0.21
C THR A 192 -3.82 5.28 0.66
N GLY A 193 -2.67 5.14 1.33
CA GLY A 193 -2.42 4.09 2.31
C GLY A 193 -3.37 4.17 3.52
N MET A 194 -3.67 5.38 4.02
CA MET A 194 -4.68 5.60 5.06
C MET A 194 -6.08 5.19 4.58
N THR A 195 -6.48 5.61 3.37
CA THR A 195 -7.76 5.21 2.77
C THR A 195 -7.88 3.69 2.62
N LEU A 196 -6.80 3.01 2.20
CA LEU A 196 -6.77 1.55 2.13
C LEU A 196 -6.97 0.91 3.52
N ALA A 197 -6.27 1.41 4.54
CA ALA A 197 -6.41 0.90 5.90
C ALA A 197 -7.85 1.06 6.43
N TYR A 198 -8.51 2.20 6.15
CA TYR A 198 -9.92 2.39 6.51
C TYR A 198 -10.85 1.42 5.77
N GLY A 199 -10.62 1.19 4.48
CA GLY A 199 -11.37 0.18 3.72
C GLY A 199 -11.21 -1.22 4.30
N ILE A 200 -9.99 -1.59 4.70
CA ILE A 200 -9.71 -2.89 5.34
C ILE A 200 -10.44 -3.02 6.67
N LEU A 201 -10.41 -2.00 7.54
CA LEU A 201 -11.13 -2.05 8.82
C LEU A 201 -12.65 -2.16 8.62
N ALA A 202 -13.22 -1.40 7.68
CA ALA A 202 -14.63 -1.49 7.33
C ALA A 202 -14.97 -2.90 6.82
N ALA A 203 -14.09 -3.48 6.00
CA ALA A 203 -14.27 -4.82 5.47
C ALA A 203 -14.22 -5.91 6.56
N LEU A 204 -13.30 -5.80 7.51
CA LEU A 204 -13.21 -6.68 8.68
C LEU A 204 -14.44 -6.54 9.59
N LEU A 205 -14.92 -5.32 9.83
CA LEU A 205 -16.14 -5.09 10.61
C LEU A 205 -17.37 -5.73 9.94
N MET A 206 -17.47 -5.64 8.61
CA MET A 206 -18.52 -6.30 7.85
C MET A 206 -18.39 -7.82 7.87
N ARG A 207 -17.16 -8.35 7.86
CA ARG A 207 -16.89 -9.79 8.01
C ARG A 207 -17.38 -10.34 9.35
N GLU A 208 -17.29 -9.58 10.43
CA GLU A 208 -17.84 -10.02 11.73
C GLU A 208 -19.37 -10.14 11.73
N LYS A 209 -20.05 -9.41 10.86
CA LYS A 209 -21.52 -9.49 10.71
C LYS A 209 -21.96 -10.57 9.73
N THR A 210 -21.19 -10.77 8.66
CA THR A 210 -21.59 -11.61 7.51
C THR A 210 -20.90 -12.97 7.50
N GLY A 211 -19.81 -13.13 8.24
CA GLY A 211 -18.94 -14.30 8.18
C GLY A 211 -18.01 -14.33 6.97
N ALA A 212 -18.16 -13.42 6.00
CA ALA A 212 -17.43 -13.43 4.73
C ALA A 212 -16.49 -12.22 4.58
N GLY A 213 -15.33 -12.45 3.98
CA GLY A 213 -14.42 -11.41 3.56
C GLY A 213 -14.94 -10.68 2.30
N GLN A 214 -14.18 -9.71 1.82
CA GLN A 214 -14.51 -8.97 0.60
C GLN A 214 -13.26 -8.37 -0.03
N GLU A 215 -13.41 -7.92 -1.26
CA GLU A 215 -12.37 -7.19 -1.96
C GLU A 215 -12.44 -5.69 -1.64
N VAL A 216 -11.29 -5.08 -1.36
CA VAL A 216 -11.13 -3.64 -1.09
C VAL A 216 -10.20 -3.08 -2.16
N ASP A 217 -10.64 -2.05 -2.88
CA ASP A 217 -9.83 -1.37 -3.89
C ASP A 217 -9.64 0.10 -3.51
N ALA A 218 -8.40 0.55 -3.49
CA ALA A 218 -8.05 1.96 -3.38
C ALA A 218 -7.09 2.33 -4.52
N SER A 219 -7.16 3.58 -4.97
CA SER A 219 -6.22 4.07 -5.97
C SER A 219 -5.70 5.47 -5.70
N LEU A 220 -4.48 5.73 -6.15
CA LEU A 220 -3.84 7.04 -6.09
C LEU A 220 -4.72 8.10 -6.78
N TYR A 221 -5.27 7.79 -7.95
CA TYR A 221 -6.13 8.71 -8.70
C TYR A 221 -7.44 9.03 -7.97
N GLN A 222 -8.20 8.02 -7.52
CA GLN A 222 -9.45 8.25 -6.81
C GLN A 222 -9.23 9.01 -5.50
N THR A 223 -8.14 8.71 -4.79
CA THR A 223 -7.78 9.42 -3.56
C THR A 223 -7.38 10.87 -3.85
N GLY A 224 -6.66 11.12 -4.94
CA GLY A 224 -6.33 12.47 -5.39
C GLY A 224 -7.57 13.28 -5.70
N VAL A 225 -8.51 12.73 -6.48
CA VAL A 225 -9.79 13.38 -6.80
C VAL A 225 -10.60 13.66 -5.53
N PHE A 226 -10.67 12.70 -4.60
CA PHE A 226 -11.31 12.91 -3.30
C PHE A 226 -10.66 14.05 -2.51
N ALA A 227 -9.32 14.09 -2.45
CA ALA A 227 -8.56 15.06 -1.67
C ALA A 227 -8.75 16.50 -2.15
N VAL A 228 -9.01 16.71 -3.45
CA VAL A 228 -9.23 18.04 -4.04
C VAL A 228 -10.69 18.33 -4.39
N SER A 229 -11.61 17.49 -3.93
CA SER A 229 -13.02 17.58 -4.32
C SER A 229 -13.67 18.93 -3.98
N SER A 230 -13.27 19.58 -2.88
CA SER A 230 -13.76 20.92 -2.52
C SER A 230 -13.40 21.99 -3.55
N ASP A 231 -12.24 21.87 -4.21
CA ASP A 231 -11.77 22.83 -5.21
C ASP A 231 -12.37 22.57 -6.60
N VAL A 232 -12.86 21.35 -6.85
CA VAL A 232 -13.46 20.94 -8.14
C VAL A 232 -14.99 21.15 -8.16
N ASN A 233 -15.64 21.12 -7.00
CA ASN A 233 -17.10 21.29 -6.87
C ASN A 233 -17.56 22.78 -6.87
N GLY A 234 -16.65 23.72 -7.13
CA GLY A 234 -16.89 25.17 -7.13
C GLY A 234 -17.21 25.77 -8.50
#